data_AF-A0A150B0N0-F1
#
_entry.id   AF-A0A150B0N0-F1
#
_cell.length_a   1.000
_cell.length_b   1.000
_cell.length_c   1.000
_cell.angle_alpha   90.00
_cell.angle_beta   90.00
_cell.angle_gamma   90.00
#
_symmetry.space_group_name_H-M   'P 1'
#
loop_
_entity.id
_entity.type
_entity.pdbx_description
1 polymer ?
#
loop_
_entity_poly.entity_id
_entity_poly.type
_entity_poly.pdbx_seq_one_letter_code
_entity_poly.pdbx_strand_id
1 'polypeptide(L)'
;MRRTTEFVLGLIGGIFGLLCSFIPLLIGGMGAALEAEGANEIIGLGWVAVFLSILGIVGAAMVKSKAKVAGIMMTIAAIGGFICISVVYLLPGILLLIAGLMGIFRKPKTVE
;
A
#
# COMPACT_ATOMS: atom_id res chain seq x y z
N MET A 1 -16.56 -1.64 -18.72
CA MET A 1 -16.96 -0.94 -17.47
C MET A 1 -15.78 -0.16 -16.90
N ARG A 2 -15.95 1.13 -16.55
CA ARG A 2 -14.87 1.96 -16.00
C ARG A 2 -14.49 1.48 -14.60
N ARG A 3 -13.40 0.73 -14.49
CA ARG A 3 -12.71 0.34 -13.23
C ARG A 3 -11.98 1.53 -12.56
N THR A 4 -12.40 2.77 -12.87
CA THR A 4 -11.71 4.00 -12.48
C THR A 4 -11.68 4.19 -10.96
N THR A 5 -12.72 3.78 -10.24
CA THR A 5 -12.78 3.90 -8.78
C THR A 5 -11.69 3.06 -8.08
N GLU A 6 -11.50 1.81 -8.52
CA GLU A 6 -10.45 0.93 -7.99
C GLU A 6 -9.05 1.48 -8.31
N PHE A 7 -8.87 1.99 -9.53
CA PHE A 7 -7.61 2.60 -9.96
C PHE A 7 -7.29 3.86 -9.14
N VAL A 8 -8.25 4.76 -8.97
CA VAL A 8 -8.04 6.04 -8.26
C VAL A 8 -7.82 5.80 -6.77
N LEU A 9 -8.65 4.98 -6.12
CA LEU A 9 -8.47 4.66 -4.70
C LEU A 9 -7.16 3.92 -4.45
N GLY A 10 -6.79 3.03 -5.36
CA GLY A 10 -5.52 2.33 -5.33
C GLY A 10 -4.30 3.23 -5.48
N LEU A 11 -4.35 4.11 -6.48
CA LEU A 11 -3.28 5.06 -6.77
C LEU A 11 -3.11 6.04 -5.61
N ILE A 12 -4.21 6.59 -5.09
CA ILE A 12 -4.18 7.49 -3.92
C ILE A 12 -3.63 6.73 -2.71
N GLY A 13 -4.14 5.54 -2.41
CA GLY A 13 -3.66 4.73 -1.28
C GLY A 13 -2.17 4.39 -1.39
N GLY A 14 -1.69 4.04 -2.58
CA GLY A 14 -0.28 3.76 -2.84
C GLY A 14 0.63 4.98 -2.71
N ILE A 15 0.21 6.14 -3.24
CA ILE A 15 0.96 7.40 -3.10
C ILE A 15 1.03 7.84 -1.64
N PHE A 16 -0.09 7.81 -0.91
CA PHE A 16 -0.09 8.12 0.51
C PHE A 16 0.78 7.13 1.30
N GLY A 17 0.79 5.84 0.95
CA GLY A 17 1.67 4.84 1.56
C GLY A 17 3.15 5.17 1.35
N LEU A 18 3.50 5.64 0.15
CA LEU A 18 4.86 6.05 -0.18
C LEU A 18 5.28 7.31 0.59
N LEU A 19 4.38 8.27 0.78
CA LEU A 19 4.65 9.45 1.61
C LEU A 19 4.79 9.08 3.09
N CYS A 20 3.92 8.23 3.60
CA CYS A 20 3.95 7.76 4.99
C CYS A 20 5.21 6.94 5.31
N SER A 21 5.80 6.24 4.34
CA SER A 21 7.01 5.44 4.55
C SER A 21 8.29 6.25 4.76
N PHE A 22 8.29 7.55 4.43
CA PHE A 22 9.40 8.44 4.79
C PHE A 22 9.48 8.74 6.29
N ILE A 23 8.35 8.71 7.02
CA ILE A 23 8.32 9.02 8.46
C ILE A 23 9.18 8.03 9.27
N PRO A 24 8.99 6.70 9.18
CA PRO A 24 9.83 5.76 9.90
C PRO A 24 11.28 5.77 9.40
N LEU A 25 11.54 6.03 8.12
CA LEU A 25 12.92 6.19 7.64
C LEU A 25 13.63 7.39 8.29
N LEU A 26 12.92 8.49 8.51
CA LEU A 26 13.46 9.70 9.15
C LEU A 26 13.66 9.50 10.65
N ILE A 27 12.66 8.94 11.34
CA ILE A 27 12.73 8.61 12.78
C ILE A 27 13.82 7.56 13.03
N GLY A 28 13.87 6.50 12.22
CA GLY A 28 14.88 5.45 12.30
C GLY A 28 16.28 5.98 12.00
N GLY A 29 16.44 6.85 10.99
CA GLY A 29 17.72 7.50 10.67
C GLY A 29 18.24 8.40 11.81
N MET A 30 17.36 9.19 12.43
CA MET A 30 17.71 9.99 13.61
C MET A 30 18.04 9.10 14.83
N GLY A 31 17.26 8.03 15.04
CA GLY A 31 17.50 7.06 16.10
C GLY A 31 18.85 6.34 15.94
N ALA A 32 19.24 6.01 14.70
CA ALA A 32 20.52 5.38 14.41
C ALA A 32 21.70 6.32 14.70
N ALA A 33 21.55 7.62 14.40
CA ALA A 33 22.56 8.62 14.73
C ALA A 33 22.70 8.88 16.25
N LEU A 34 21.67 8.54 17.04
CA LEU A 34 21.66 8.63 18.50
C LEU A 34 21.96 7.29 19.19
N GLU A 35 22.38 6.27 18.44
CA GLU A 35 22.61 4.89 18.91
C GLU A 35 21.42 4.31 19.70
N ALA A 36 20.20 4.69 19.32
CA ALA A 36 18.99 4.17 19.94
C ALA A 36 18.74 2.71 19.51
N GLU A 37 18.47 1.85 20.49
CA GLU A 37 18.15 0.44 20.27
C GLU A 37 16.86 0.31 19.44
N GLY A 38 16.88 -0.54 18.40
CA GLY A 38 15.76 -0.72 17.46
C GLY A 38 15.72 0.23 16.26
N ALA A 39 16.63 1.20 16.14
CA ALA A 39 16.66 2.13 15.00
C ALA A 39 16.80 1.44 13.63
N ASN A 40 17.67 0.42 13.54
CA ASN A 40 17.85 -0.36 12.31
C ASN A 40 16.59 -1.13 11.91
N GLU A 41 15.80 -1.60 12.87
CA GLU A 41 14.53 -2.28 12.60
C GLU A 41 13.53 -1.31 11.98
N ILE A 42 13.41 -0.09 12.53
CA ILE A 42 12.52 0.96 12.01
C ILE A 42 12.93 1.36 10.59
N ILE A 43 14.23 1.51 10.32
CA ILE A 43 14.74 1.80 8.96
C ILE A 43 14.37 0.66 8.00
N GLY A 44 14.57 -0.60 8.42
CA GLY A 44 14.22 -1.78 7.62
C GLY A 44 12.74 -1.83 7.28
N LEU A 45 11.87 -1.60 8.27
CA LEU A 45 10.41 -1.54 8.09
C LEU A 45 9.99 -0.39 7.16
N GLY A 46 10.65 0.77 7.25
CA GLY A 46 10.45 1.89 6.33
C GLY A 46 10.72 1.51 4.88
N TRP A 47 11.86 0.85 4.61
CA TRP A 47 12.18 0.36 3.27
C TRP A 47 11.18 -0.67 2.75
N VAL A 48 10.79 -1.64 3.58
CA VAL A 48 9.77 -2.64 3.20
C VAL A 48 8.45 -1.95 2.83
N ALA A 49 8.05 -0.91 3.56
CA ALA A 49 6.85 -0.16 3.26
C ALA A 49 6.94 0.65 1.96
N VAL A 50 8.13 1.17 1.60
CA VAL A 50 8.36 1.79 0.28
C VAL A 50 8.10 0.76 -0.83
N PHE A 51 8.70 -0.43 -0.72
CA PHE A 51 8.48 -1.51 -1.69
C PHE A 51 7.01 -1.92 -1.78
N LEU A 52 6.33 -2.02 -0.64
CA LEU A 52 4.90 -2.35 -0.62
C LEU A 52 4.02 -1.25 -1.23
N SER A 53 4.38 0.02 -1.04
CA SER A 53 3.67 1.14 -1.64
C SER A 53 3.78 1.11 -3.16
N ILE A 54 4.98 0.84 -3.68
CA ILE A 54 5.22 0.65 -5.12
C ILE A 54 4.37 -0.52 -5.62
N LEU A 55 4.34 -1.63 -4.89
CA LEU A 55 3.53 -2.81 -5.22
C LEU A 55 2.03 -2.45 -5.27
N GLY A 56 1.54 -1.63 -4.33
CA GLY A 56 0.17 -1.09 -4.33
C GLY A 56 -0.15 -0.22 -5.56
N ILE A 57 0.79 0.65 -5.96
CA ILE A 57 0.66 1.50 -7.17
C ILE A 57 0.63 0.63 -8.44
N VAL A 58 1.52 -0.35 -8.54
CA VAL A 58 1.53 -1.31 -9.67
C VAL A 58 0.24 -2.12 -9.70
N GLY A 59 -0.25 -2.56 -8.53
CA GLY A 59 -1.54 -3.21 -8.39
C GLY A 59 -2.68 -2.33 -8.92
N ALA A 60 -2.71 -1.04 -8.55
CA ALA A 60 -3.69 -0.10 -9.07
C ALA A 60 -3.62 0.01 -10.60
N ALA A 61 -2.42 0.16 -11.18
CA ALA A 61 -2.21 0.26 -12.62
C ALA A 61 -2.71 -0.99 -13.39
N MET A 62 -2.53 -2.18 -12.81
CA MET A 62 -2.96 -3.44 -13.41
C MET A 62 -4.46 -3.70 -13.31
N VAL A 63 -5.24 -2.90 -12.57
CA VAL A 63 -6.67 -3.16 -12.33
C VAL A 63 -7.51 -3.15 -13.63
N LYS A 64 -7.05 -2.43 -14.66
CA LYS A 64 -7.70 -2.39 -15.97
C LYS A 64 -7.50 -3.66 -16.80
N SER A 65 -6.39 -4.37 -16.61
CA SER A 65 -6.05 -5.57 -17.37
C SER A 65 -6.41 -6.85 -16.62
N LYS A 66 -6.10 -6.91 -15.32
CA LYS A 66 -6.30 -8.09 -14.45
C LYS A 66 -6.81 -7.68 -13.06
N ALA A 67 -8.09 -7.32 -12.96
CA ALA A 67 -8.70 -6.82 -11.73
C ALA A 67 -8.50 -7.72 -10.49
N LYS A 68 -8.60 -9.06 -10.63
CA LYS A 68 -8.36 -9.99 -9.51
C LYS A 68 -6.93 -9.96 -9.00
N VAL A 69 -5.95 -10.00 -9.90
CA VAL A 69 -4.51 -10.01 -9.55
C VAL A 69 -4.12 -8.66 -8.94
N ALA A 70 -4.57 -7.57 -9.55
CA ALA A 70 -4.45 -6.23 -9.02
C ALA A 70 -5.02 -6.12 -7.60
N GLY A 71 -6.25 -6.62 -7.40
CA GLY A 71 -6.90 -6.58 -6.09
C GLY A 71 -6.11 -7.31 -5.01
N ILE A 72 -5.60 -8.52 -5.30
CA ILE A 72 -4.76 -9.29 -4.37
C ILE A 72 -3.48 -8.54 -4.03
N MET A 73 -2.77 -8.00 -5.04
CA MET A 73 -1.56 -7.21 -4.81
C MET A 73 -1.80 -6.00 -3.90
N MET A 74 -2.91 -5.29 -4.11
CA MET A 74 -3.26 -4.12 -3.30
C MET A 74 -3.65 -4.50 -1.86
N THR A 75 -4.32 -5.64 -1.67
CA THR A 75 -4.61 -6.16 -0.33
C THR A 75 -3.33 -6.61 0.39
N ILE A 76 -2.39 -7.26 -0.31
CA ILE A 76 -1.08 -7.61 0.27
C ILE A 76 -0.31 -6.36 0.67
N ALA A 77 -0.31 -5.32 -0.18
CA ALA A 77 0.30 -4.03 0.11
C ALA A 77 -0.35 -3.32 1.31
N ALA A 78 -1.67 -3.43 1.48
CA ALA A 78 -2.37 -2.87 2.63
C ALA A 78 -1.98 -3.59 3.92
N ILE A 79 -2.00 -4.93 3.92
CA ILE A 79 -1.74 -5.74 5.12
C ILE A 79 -0.26 -5.62 5.53
N GLY A 80 0.67 -5.80 4.59
CA GLY A 80 2.09 -5.72 4.93
C GLY A 80 2.51 -4.29 5.29
N GLY A 81 1.90 -3.26 4.70
CA GLY A 81 2.17 -1.87 5.05
C GLY A 81 1.66 -1.53 6.45
N PHE A 82 0.49 -2.08 6.81
CA PHE A 82 -0.03 -1.99 8.18
C PHE A 82 0.87 -2.72 9.19
N ILE A 83 1.41 -3.90 8.85
CA ILE A 83 2.36 -4.60 9.74
C ILE A 83 3.66 -3.80 9.89
N CYS A 84 4.19 -3.21 8.82
CA CYS A 84 5.47 -2.49 8.88
C CYS A 84 5.41 -1.15 9.61
N ILE A 85 4.33 -0.38 9.42
CA ILE A 85 4.27 1.03 9.85
C ILE A 85 3.12 1.28 10.85
N SER A 86 2.24 0.30 11.07
CA SER A 86 1.11 0.38 12.01
C SER A 86 0.25 1.62 11.77
N VAL A 87 0.05 2.47 12.79
CA VAL A 87 -0.92 3.56 12.80
C VAL A 87 -0.66 4.60 11.70
N VAL A 88 0.61 4.86 11.36
CA VAL A 88 0.96 5.84 10.32
C VAL A 88 0.53 5.34 8.93
N TYR A 89 0.36 4.02 8.74
CA TYR A 89 -0.10 3.42 7.50
C TYR A 89 -1.61 3.12 7.49
N LEU A 90 -2.35 3.49 8.53
CA LEU A 90 -3.77 3.20 8.64
C LEU A 90 -4.57 3.83 7.49
N LEU A 91 -4.30 5.09 7.17
CA LEU A 91 -4.96 5.82 6.08
C LEU A 91 -4.69 5.18 4.69
N PRO A 92 -3.43 5.01 4.25
CA PRO A 92 -3.14 4.37 2.96
C PRO A 92 -3.54 2.88 2.95
N GLY A 93 -3.42 2.18 4.07
CA GLY A 93 -3.81 0.80 4.24
C GLY A 93 -5.30 0.59 4.00
N ILE A 94 -6.17 1.39 4.62
CA ILE A 94 -7.63 1.30 4.41
C ILE A 94 -8.00 1.59 2.95
N LEU A 95 -7.39 2.61 2.33
CA LEU A 95 -7.64 2.95 0.93
C LEU A 95 -7.24 1.81 -0.03
N LEU A 96 -6.05 1.23 0.16
CA LEU A 96 -5.57 0.08 -0.61
C LEU A 96 -6.41 -1.17 -0.37
N LEU A 97 -6.88 -1.39 0.87
CA LEU A 97 -7.70 -2.54 1.23
C LEU A 97 -9.08 -2.46 0.58
N ILE A 98 -9.74 -1.29 0.64
CA ILE A 98 -11.02 -1.03 -0.04
C ILE A 98 -10.87 -1.20 -1.55
N ALA A 99 -9.82 -0.62 -2.14
CA ALA A 99 -9.54 -0.76 -3.57
C ALA A 99 -9.25 -2.22 -3.97
N GLY A 100 -8.52 -2.95 -3.13
CA GLY A 100 -8.19 -4.37 -3.32
C GLY A 100 -9.41 -5.27 -3.28
N LEU A 101 -10.26 -5.10 -2.26
CA LEU A 101 -11.52 -5.84 -2.14
C LEU A 101 -12.45 -5.59 -3.33
N MET A 102 -12.55 -4.34 -3.80
CA MET A 102 -13.31 -4.03 -5.02
C MET A 102 -12.71 -4.70 -6.26
N GLY A 103 -11.38 -4.78 -6.37
CA GLY A 103 -10.71 -5.51 -7.45
C GLY A 103 -11.01 -7.02 -7.44
N ILE A 104 -11.07 -7.64 -6.25
CA ILE A 104 -11.29 -9.08 -6.06
C ILE A 104 -12.76 -9.47 -6.26
N PHE A 105 -13.69 -8.78 -5.59
CA PHE A 105 -15.07 -9.21 -5.46
C PHE A 105 -16.02 -8.65 -6.53
N ARG A 106 -15.62 -7.61 -7.27
CA ARG A 106 -16.48 -7.03 -8.31
C ARG A 106 -16.53 -7.94 -9.53
N LYS A 107 -17.62 -8.72 -9.62
CA LYS A 107 -17.96 -9.55 -10.79
C LYS A 107 -17.99 -8.68 -12.06
N PRO A 108 -17.47 -9.17 -13.21
CA PRO A 108 -17.78 -8.55 -14.49
C PRO A 108 -19.30 -8.57 -14.62
N LYS A 109 -19.94 -7.41 -14.87
CA LYS A 109 -21.34 -7.46 -15.29
C LYS A 109 -21.35 -8.21 -16.62
N THR A 110 -21.88 -9.42 -16.60
CA THR A 110 -22.41 -10.07 -17.79
C THR A 110 -23.46 -9.12 -18.35
N VAL A 111 -23.17 -8.60 -19.53
CA VAL A 111 -24.18 -7.94 -20.36
C VAL A 111 -24.98 -9.11 -20.91
N GLU A 112 -26.10 -9.43 -20.26
CA GLU A 112 -27.17 -10.18 -20.90
C GLU A 112 -27.96 -9.23 -21.82
#